data_AF-A0A813EYE2-F1
#
_entry.id   AF-A0A813EYE2-F1
#
_cell.length_a   1.000
_cell.length_b   1.000
_cell.length_c   1.000
_cell.angle_alpha   90.00
_cell.angle_beta   90.00
_cell.angle_gamma   90.00
#
_symmetry.space_group_name_H-M   'P 1'
#
loop_
_entity.id
_entity.type
_entity.pdbx_description
1 polymer ?
#
loop_
_entity_poly.entity_id
_entity_poly.type
_entity_poly.pdbx_seq_one_letter_code
_entity_poly.pdbx_strand_id
1 'polypeptide(L)'
;MPTTWPRSRTQTATSQVSSQRASLCAWWLLRRSIQKAYTVMYNAALILNLIMDISLQAVLSYLQMVGVGAHVADGRLLGSLTSFQEIFESYPIQKSVGKLLFKYCWPCTFLVPFLAEPFVAQWLPWQTAKWLVGANPKIKGENAEKAFELGEMEQGRYADCIFNVILVACIPFIAPAYIHLTFGALIVSHLYIYCFDQTKAGSSQYNKPLTHNSDGTNNSCLLLFPLFCLLFPSCSLLVGLAPEGSALRWLVR
;
A
#
# COMPACT_ATOMS: atom_id res chain seq x y z
N MET A 1 77.13 -4.75 -8.35
CA MET A 1 76.32 -4.99 -7.13
C MET A 1 74.85 -4.95 -7.52
N PRO A 2 74.08 -6.03 -7.35
CA PRO A 2 72.67 -6.04 -7.70
C PRO A 2 71.83 -5.46 -6.54
N THR A 3 71.10 -4.39 -6.82
CA THR A 3 70.12 -3.77 -5.93
C THR A 3 68.84 -4.61 -5.90
N THR A 4 68.62 -5.31 -4.79
CA THR A 4 67.41 -6.06 -4.51
C THR A 4 66.31 -5.11 -4.03
N TRP A 5 65.26 -4.93 -4.84
CA TRP A 5 64.08 -4.16 -4.47
C TRP A 5 63.15 -4.97 -3.53
N PRO A 6 62.59 -4.36 -2.47
CA PRO A 6 61.73 -5.06 -1.50
C PRO A 6 60.33 -5.32 -2.08
N ARG A 7 59.99 -6.59 -2.24
CA ARG A 7 58.76 -7.10 -2.89
C ARG A 7 57.63 -7.43 -1.90
N SER A 8 57.59 -6.82 -0.71
CA SER A 8 56.75 -7.29 0.42
C SER A 8 55.48 -6.48 0.71
N ARG A 9 55.21 -5.37 0.01
CA ARG A 9 54.09 -4.46 0.38
C ARG A 9 52.76 -4.71 -0.33
N THR A 10 52.72 -5.55 -1.36
CA THR A 10 51.51 -5.77 -2.19
C THR A 10 50.59 -6.91 -1.73
N GLN A 11 51.05 -7.81 -0.86
CA GLN A 11 50.22 -8.96 -0.42
C GLN A 11 49.24 -8.65 0.72
N THR A 12 49.44 -7.58 1.49
CA THR A 12 48.54 -7.22 2.59
C THR A 12 47.29 -6.44 2.13
N ALA A 13 47.34 -5.78 0.97
CA ALA A 13 46.22 -5.00 0.46
C ALA A 13 45.06 -5.87 -0.07
N THR A 14 45.37 -7.02 -0.68
CA THR A 14 44.34 -7.90 -1.27
C THR A 14 43.53 -8.67 -0.24
N SER A 15 44.13 -9.01 0.92
CA SER A 15 43.43 -9.69 2.02
C SER A 15 42.47 -8.77 2.79
N GLN A 16 42.77 -7.47 2.87
CA GLN A 16 41.85 -6.50 3.47
C GLN A 16 40.60 -6.28 2.61
N VAL A 17 40.76 -6.22 1.28
CA VAL A 17 39.63 -6.00 0.35
C VAL A 17 38.65 -7.17 0.34
N SER A 18 39.12 -8.42 0.42
CA SER A 18 38.23 -9.59 0.46
C SER A 18 37.41 -9.67 1.76
N SER A 19 38.03 -9.35 2.90
CA SER A 19 37.36 -9.28 4.20
C SER A 19 36.26 -8.21 4.22
N GLN A 20 36.54 -7.02 3.68
CA GLN A 20 35.54 -5.95 3.58
C GLN A 20 34.35 -6.31 2.68
N ARG A 21 34.59 -7.03 1.57
CA ARG A 21 33.49 -7.48 0.69
C ARG A 21 32.59 -8.51 1.37
N ALA A 22 33.17 -9.43 2.15
CA ALA A 22 32.41 -10.43 2.88
C ALA A 22 31.51 -9.81 3.97
N SER A 23 32.04 -8.85 4.73
CA SER A 23 31.25 -8.14 5.76
C SER A 23 30.13 -7.29 5.16
N LEU A 24 30.39 -6.60 4.03
CA LEU A 24 29.37 -5.89 3.27
C LEU A 24 28.26 -6.84 2.81
N CYS A 25 28.60 -7.99 2.22
CA CYS A 25 27.62 -8.97 1.75
C CYS A 25 26.74 -9.51 2.89
N ALA A 26 27.34 -9.87 4.02
CA ALA A 26 26.60 -10.32 5.20
C ALA A 26 25.65 -9.23 5.74
N TRP A 27 26.11 -7.97 5.77
CA TRP A 27 25.29 -6.84 6.18
C TRP A 27 24.10 -6.61 5.25
N TRP A 28 24.30 -6.70 3.92
CA TRP A 28 23.22 -6.60 2.93
C TRP A 28 22.16 -7.68 3.09
N LEU A 29 22.58 -8.93 3.36
CA LEU A 29 21.65 -10.05 3.58
C LEU A 29 20.81 -9.86 4.84
N LEU A 30 21.45 -9.48 5.95
CA LEU A 30 20.75 -9.21 7.21
C LEU A 30 19.72 -8.08 7.03
N ARG A 31 20.11 -6.99 6.36
CA ARG A 31 19.22 -5.84 6.09
C ARG A 31 17.99 -6.26 5.27
N ARG A 32 18.17 -7.08 4.23
CA ARG A 32 17.05 -7.62 3.42
C ARG A 32 16.10 -8.49 4.25
N SER A 33 16.63 -9.31 5.15
CA SER A 33 15.79 -10.16 6.01
C SER A 33 14.95 -9.32 6.98
N ILE A 34 15.54 -8.29 7.59
CA ILE A 34 14.84 -7.35 8.48
C ILE A 34 13.74 -6.61 7.72
N GLN A 35 14.04 -6.10 6.52
CA GLN A 35 13.08 -5.41 5.67
C GLN A 35 11.87 -6.28 5.30
N LYS A 36 12.10 -7.55 4.97
CA LYS A 36 11.02 -8.50 4.67
C LYS A 36 10.17 -8.78 5.92
N ALA A 37 10.81 -9.07 7.05
CA ALA A 37 10.12 -9.32 8.31
C ALA A 37 9.26 -8.12 8.72
N TYR A 38 9.80 -6.91 8.59
CA TYR A 38 9.07 -5.66 8.86
C TYR A 38 7.82 -5.54 7.97
N THR A 39 7.94 -5.80 6.67
CA THR A 39 6.79 -5.72 5.74
C THR A 39 5.71 -6.73 6.09
N VAL A 40 6.09 -7.95 6.46
CA VAL A 40 5.12 -9.00 6.82
C VAL A 40 4.40 -8.62 8.12
N MET A 41 5.13 -8.19 9.16
CA MET A 41 4.53 -7.77 10.43
C MET A 41 3.64 -6.54 10.25
N TYR A 42 4.08 -5.58 9.43
CA TYR A 42 3.31 -4.38 9.11
C TYR A 42 2.02 -4.72 8.37
N ASN A 43 2.07 -5.58 7.35
CA ASN A 43 0.87 -6.01 6.63
C ASN A 43 -0.10 -6.78 7.54
N ALA A 44 0.40 -7.64 8.43
CA ALA A 44 -0.43 -8.31 9.43
C ALA A 44 -1.14 -7.32 10.36
N ALA A 45 -0.43 -6.29 10.83
CA ALA A 45 -1.03 -5.22 11.64
C ALA A 45 -2.11 -4.45 10.87
N LEU A 46 -1.87 -4.13 9.59
CA LEU A 46 -2.86 -3.47 8.73
C LEU A 46 -4.12 -4.31 8.53
N ILE A 47 -4.00 -5.63 8.34
CA ILE A 47 -5.15 -6.53 8.22
C ILE A 47 -5.97 -6.57 9.51
N LEU A 48 -5.31 -6.65 10.67
CA LEU A 48 -6.00 -6.62 11.96
C LEU A 48 -6.72 -5.28 12.18
N ASN A 49 -6.09 -4.17 11.82
CA ASN A 49 -6.71 -2.85 11.89
C ASN A 49 -7.92 -2.75 10.95
N LEU A 50 -7.82 -3.29 9.73
CA LEU A 50 -8.92 -3.32 8.78
C LEU A 50 -10.13 -4.11 9.31
N ILE A 51 -9.90 -5.27 9.93
CA ILE A 51 -10.98 -6.08 10.53
C ILE A 51 -11.67 -5.30 11.65
N MET A 52 -10.89 -4.61 12.50
CA MET A 52 -11.42 -3.78 13.58
C MET A 52 -12.25 -2.60 13.03
N ASP A 53 -11.74 -1.91 12.01
CA ASP A 53 -12.42 -0.78 11.38
C ASP A 53 -13.74 -1.20 10.73
N ILE A 54 -13.76 -2.33 10.01
CA ILE A 54 -14.98 -2.86 9.41
C ILE A 54 -16.00 -3.23 10.49
N SER A 55 -15.55 -3.87 11.57
CA SER A 55 -16.43 -4.26 12.69
C SER A 55 -17.05 -3.02 13.36
N LEU A 56 -16.24 -2.00 13.62
CA LEU A 56 -16.70 -0.74 14.21
C LEU A 56 -17.66 0.00 13.27
N GLN A 57 -17.37 0.03 11.96
CA GLN A 57 -18.27 0.62 10.96
C GLN A 57 -19.61 -0.10 10.86
N ALA A 58 -19.64 -1.43 10.99
CA ALA A 58 -20.87 -2.21 11.01
C ALA A 58 -21.73 -1.85 12.23
N VAL A 59 -21.13 -1.77 13.43
CA VAL A 59 -21.83 -1.39 14.66
C VAL A 59 -22.36 0.05 14.59
N LEU A 60 -21.53 1.00 14.13
CA LEU A 60 -21.94 2.39 13.97
C LEU A 60 -23.08 2.55 12.95
N SER A 61 -23.01 1.82 11.82
CA SER A 61 -24.07 1.83 10.81
C SER A 61 -25.37 1.27 11.38
N TYR A 62 -25.31 0.22 12.20
CA TYR A 62 -26.48 -0.33 12.88
C TYR A 62 -27.13 0.69 13.82
N LEU A 63 -26.34 1.32 14.70
CA LEU A 63 -26.85 2.34 15.62
C LEU A 63 -27.48 3.53 14.87
N GLN A 64 -26.85 3.95 13.77
CA GLN A 64 -27.38 5.03 12.93
C GLN A 64 -28.72 4.65 12.27
N MET A 65 -28.86 3.44 11.74
CA MET A 65 -30.10 3.00 11.09
C MET A 65 -31.24 2.76 12.09
N VAL A 66 -30.93 2.26 13.29
CA VAL A 66 -31.92 2.15 14.39
C VAL A 66 -32.37 3.53 14.85
N GLY A 67 -31.44 4.49 15.00
CA GLY A 67 -31.77 5.86 15.39
C GLY A 67 -32.67 6.60 14.38
N VAL A 68 -32.58 6.26 13.10
CA VAL A 68 -33.46 6.81 12.04
C VAL A 68 -34.81 6.08 11.96
N GLY A 69 -34.97 4.94 12.65
CA GLY A 69 -36.18 4.11 12.53
C GLY A 69 -36.31 3.44 11.16
N ALA A 70 -35.19 2.98 10.59
CA ALA A 70 -35.20 2.27 9.31
C ALA A 70 -36.02 0.97 9.42
N HIS A 71 -36.75 0.65 8.34
CA HIS A 71 -37.56 -0.55 8.24
C HIS A 71 -36.91 -1.55 7.29
N VAL A 72 -37.05 -2.84 7.60
CA VAL A 72 -36.66 -3.95 6.70
C VAL A 72 -37.71 -4.08 5.59
N ALA A 73 -37.40 -4.82 4.53
CA ALA A 73 -38.34 -5.09 3.43
C ALA A 73 -39.70 -5.65 3.89
N ASP A 74 -39.72 -6.36 5.03
CA ASP A 74 -40.94 -6.91 5.65
C ASP A 74 -41.78 -5.86 6.40
N GLY A 75 -41.35 -4.60 6.45
CA GLY A 75 -42.02 -3.54 7.22
C GLY A 75 -41.80 -3.62 8.73
N ARG A 76 -40.94 -4.51 9.22
CA ARG A 76 -40.50 -4.56 10.63
C ARG A 76 -39.41 -3.51 10.90
N LEU A 77 -39.41 -2.92 12.09
CA LEU A 77 -38.34 -2.00 12.53
C LEU A 77 -37.02 -2.74 12.65
N LEU A 78 -35.92 -2.15 12.16
CA LEU A 78 -34.60 -2.80 12.18
C LEU A 78 -34.13 -3.19 13.60
N GLY A 79 -34.50 -2.42 14.63
CA GLY A 79 -34.18 -2.71 16.02
C GLY A 79 -34.96 -3.89 16.62
N SER A 80 -35.94 -4.44 15.91
CA SER A 80 -36.72 -5.61 16.35
C SER A 80 -36.08 -6.95 15.99
N LEU A 81 -35.06 -6.95 15.13
CA LEU A 81 -34.36 -8.17 14.71
C LEU A 81 -33.35 -8.60 15.78
N THR A 82 -33.42 -9.87 16.18
CA THR A 82 -32.55 -10.44 17.23
C THR A 82 -31.35 -11.20 16.65
N SER A 83 -31.44 -11.66 15.40
CA SER A 83 -30.38 -12.42 14.74
C SER A 83 -29.40 -11.50 14.02
N PHE A 84 -28.11 -11.65 14.31
CA PHE A 84 -27.04 -10.91 13.62
C PHE A 84 -27.06 -11.13 12.10
N GLN A 85 -27.36 -12.36 11.67
CA GLN A 85 -27.42 -12.69 10.25
C GLN A 85 -28.52 -11.90 9.54
N GLU A 86 -29.73 -11.82 10.12
CA GLU A 86 -30.82 -11.05 9.52
C GLU A 86 -30.52 -9.54 9.49
N ILE A 87 -29.84 -9.02 10.52
CA ILE A 87 -29.41 -7.62 10.56
C ILE A 87 -28.39 -7.35 9.44
N PHE A 88 -27.41 -8.24 9.26
CA PHE A 88 -26.35 -8.07 8.26
C PHE A 88 -26.84 -8.27 6.82
N GLU A 89 -27.78 -9.19 6.60
CA GLU A 89 -28.42 -9.41 5.31
C GLU A 89 -29.42 -8.29 4.94
N SER A 90 -29.80 -7.44 5.90
CA SER A 90 -30.72 -6.35 5.63
C SER A 90 -30.13 -5.30 4.68
N TYR A 91 -30.87 -4.97 3.63
CA TYR A 91 -30.49 -3.98 2.61
C TYR A 91 -30.09 -2.60 3.19
N PRO A 92 -30.79 -2.04 4.20
CA PRO A 92 -30.40 -0.75 4.78
C PRO A 92 -29.00 -0.76 5.39
N ILE A 93 -28.61 -1.84 6.06
CA ILE A 93 -27.29 -2.00 6.66
C ILE A 93 -26.22 -2.10 5.57
N GLN A 94 -26.40 -2.99 4.59
CA GLN A 94 -25.43 -3.13 3.49
C GLN A 94 -25.22 -1.82 2.72
N LYS A 95 -26.30 -1.06 2.48
CA LYS A 95 -26.23 0.24 1.80
C LYS A 95 -25.51 1.30 2.65
N SER A 96 -25.76 1.33 3.96
CA SER A 96 -25.10 2.28 4.88
C SER A 96 -23.62 1.95 5.05
N VAL A 97 -23.30 0.69 5.35
CA VAL A 97 -21.93 0.21 5.50
C VAL A 97 -21.15 0.44 4.22
N GLY A 98 -21.71 0.12 3.05
CA GLY A 98 -21.07 0.39 1.76
C GLY A 98 -20.77 1.87 1.52
N LYS A 99 -21.66 2.78 1.93
CA LYS A 99 -21.44 4.23 1.81
C LYS A 99 -20.31 4.71 2.72
N LEU A 100 -20.26 4.23 3.96
CA LEU A 100 -19.18 4.57 4.89
C LEU A 100 -17.85 3.98 4.42
N LEU A 101 -17.86 2.72 4.00
CA LEU A 101 -16.67 2.03 3.49
C LEU A 101 -16.12 2.73 2.24
N PHE A 102 -16.98 3.17 1.31
CA PHE A 102 -16.55 3.95 0.16
C PHE A 102 -15.89 5.28 0.56
N LYS A 103 -16.47 6.02 1.51
CA LYS A 103 -15.87 7.26 2.04
C LYS A 103 -14.54 7.03 2.75
N TYR A 104 -14.41 5.89 3.42
CA TYR A 104 -13.14 5.47 4.02
C TYR A 104 -12.10 5.17 2.94
N CYS A 105 -12.49 4.43 1.89
CA CYS A 105 -11.60 4.09 0.79
C CYS A 105 -11.12 5.31 0.00
N TRP A 106 -12.06 6.18 -0.36
CA TRP A 106 -11.81 7.32 -1.23
C TRP A 106 -12.20 8.64 -0.55
N PRO A 107 -11.27 9.62 -0.45
CA PRO A 107 -9.89 9.62 -0.94
C PRO A 107 -8.86 9.05 0.05
N CYS A 108 -9.30 8.71 1.27
CA CYS A 108 -8.41 8.58 2.43
C CYS A 108 -7.42 7.44 2.32
N THR A 109 -7.80 6.22 1.96
CA THR A 109 -6.81 5.11 1.89
C THR A 109 -6.17 5.01 0.51
N PHE A 110 -6.92 5.28 -0.56
CA PHE A 110 -6.43 5.07 -1.92
C PHE A 110 -5.54 6.17 -2.45
N LEU A 111 -5.69 7.42 -2.01
CA LEU A 111 -5.00 8.56 -2.61
C LEU A 111 -4.15 9.32 -1.60
N VAL A 112 -4.65 9.55 -0.39
CA VAL A 112 -3.98 10.41 0.59
C VAL A 112 -2.60 9.88 1.01
N PRO A 113 -2.38 8.58 1.32
CA PRO A 113 -1.06 8.07 1.66
C PRO A 113 -0.02 8.34 0.57
N PHE A 114 -0.38 8.10 -0.69
CA PHE A 114 0.51 8.33 -1.83
C PHE A 114 0.76 9.80 -2.15
N LEU A 115 -0.15 10.69 -1.76
CA LEU A 115 0.09 12.13 -1.83
C LEU A 115 0.92 12.60 -0.63
N ALA A 116 0.60 12.16 0.57
CA ALA A 116 1.26 12.59 1.80
C ALA A 116 2.71 12.10 1.86
N GLU A 117 2.99 10.89 1.39
CA GLU A 117 4.33 10.30 1.42
C GLU A 117 5.40 11.14 0.70
N PRO A 118 5.27 11.59 -0.56
CA PRO A 118 6.29 12.44 -1.18
C PRO A 118 6.46 13.78 -0.45
N PHE A 119 5.41 14.33 0.17
CA PHE A 119 5.54 15.56 0.95
C PHE A 119 6.25 15.31 2.30
N VAL A 120 5.87 14.26 3.02
CA VAL A 120 6.34 14.02 4.40
C VAL A 120 7.62 13.20 4.44
N ALA A 121 7.76 12.18 3.60
CA ALA A 121 8.92 11.29 3.57
C ALA A 121 10.06 11.80 2.68
N GLN A 122 9.78 12.58 1.63
CA GLN A 122 10.83 13.05 0.71
C GLN A 122 11.10 14.55 0.85
N TRP A 123 10.07 15.39 0.76
CA TRP A 123 10.26 16.84 0.82
C TRP A 123 10.68 17.32 2.21
N LEU A 124 10.05 16.82 3.28
CA LEU A 124 10.41 17.21 4.65
C LEU A 124 11.87 16.85 5.01
N PRO A 125 12.37 15.61 4.81
CA PRO A 125 13.75 15.28 5.16
C PRO A 125 14.77 15.99 4.28
N TRP A 126 14.43 16.26 3.02
CA TRP A 126 15.29 17.07 2.15
C TRP A 126 15.42 18.50 2.68
N GLN A 127 14.32 19.10 3.11
CA GLN A 127 14.32 20.45 3.64
C GLN A 127 15.05 20.53 4.99
N THR A 128 14.85 19.55 5.89
CA THR A 128 15.58 19.49 7.16
C THR A 128 17.06 19.22 6.95
N ALA A 129 17.45 18.36 6.00
CA ALA A 129 18.85 18.15 5.63
C ALA A 129 19.48 19.44 5.06
N LYS A 130 18.76 20.18 4.21
CA LYS A 130 19.22 21.47 3.69
C LYS A 130 19.46 22.50 4.78
N TRP A 131 18.55 22.58 5.76
CA TRP A 131 18.73 23.45 6.92
C TRP A 131 19.89 23.00 7.81
N LEU A 132 20.03 21.71 8.05
CA LEU A 132 21.08 21.15 8.91
C LEU A 132 22.48 21.30 8.32
N VAL A 133 22.65 21.00 7.03
CA VAL A 133 23.93 21.18 6.31
C VAL A 133 24.25 22.67 6.16
N GLY A 134 23.24 23.50 5.87
CA GLY A 134 23.42 24.95 5.78
C GLY A 134 23.84 25.60 7.10
N ALA A 135 23.42 25.06 8.24
CA ALA A 135 23.80 25.55 9.56
C ALA A 135 25.24 25.19 9.97
N ASN A 136 25.88 24.21 9.32
CA ASN A 136 27.21 23.72 9.72
C ASN A 136 28.28 23.96 8.63
N PRO A 137 29.15 24.98 8.78
CA PRO A 137 30.17 25.30 7.77
C PRO A 137 31.27 24.23 7.63
N LYS A 138 31.31 23.21 8.51
CA LYS A 138 32.27 22.11 8.43
C LYS A 138 31.88 21.05 7.40
N ILE A 139 30.60 20.97 7.02
CA ILE A 139 30.11 19.98 6.06
C ILE A 139 30.13 20.62 4.67
N LYS A 140 31.13 20.30 3.84
CA LYS A 140 31.30 20.82 2.48
C LYS A 140 31.71 19.71 1.51
N GLY A 141 31.41 19.92 0.23
CA GLY A 141 31.81 19.03 -0.87
C GLY A 141 31.11 17.66 -0.81
N GLU A 142 31.86 16.59 -1.08
CA GLU A 142 31.36 15.21 -1.19
C GLU A 142 30.62 14.73 0.09
N ASN A 143 31.01 15.23 1.26
CA ASN A 143 30.31 14.89 2.52
C ASN A 143 28.91 15.51 2.61
N ALA A 144 28.70 16.67 1.97
CA ALA A 144 27.37 17.25 1.86
C ALA A 144 26.52 16.44 0.88
N GLU A 145 27.08 16.00 -0.24
CA GLU A 145 26.39 15.15 -1.22
C GLU A 145 25.97 13.81 -0.61
N LYS A 146 26.85 13.17 0.17
CA LYS A 146 26.51 11.95 0.94
C LYS A 146 25.40 12.17 1.96
N ALA A 147 25.29 13.36 2.55
CA ALA A 147 24.19 13.69 3.45
C ALA A 147 22.85 13.86 2.72
N PHE A 148 22.87 14.07 1.41
CA PHE A 148 21.68 14.15 0.55
C PHE A 148 21.43 12.86 -0.26
N GLU A 149 22.22 11.80 -0.04
CA GLU A 149 21.91 10.49 -0.62
C GLU A 149 20.58 10.00 -0.02
N LEU A 150 19.52 10.15 -0.81
CA LEU A 150 18.18 9.68 -0.46
C LEU A 150 18.24 8.18 -0.14
N GLY A 151 17.58 7.79 0.95
CA GLY A 151 17.53 6.41 1.40
C GLY A 151 17.01 5.46 0.31
N GLU A 152 17.55 4.25 0.30
CA GLU A 152 17.15 3.20 -0.64
C GLU A 152 15.66 2.84 -0.49
N MET A 153 14.95 2.96 -1.62
CA MET A 153 13.61 2.44 -1.96
C MET A 153 12.53 2.44 -0.86
N GLU A 154 11.51 3.27 -1.09
CA GLU A 154 10.29 3.37 -0.29
C GLU A 154 9.50 2.06 -0.28
N GLN A 155 9.83 1.18 0.66
CA GLN A 155 9.16 -0.10 0.85
C GLN A 155 7.69 0.08 1.30
N GLY A 156 7.36 1.24 1.86
CA GLY A 156 6.00 1.61 2.29
C GLY A 156 4.97 1.58 1.16
N ARG A 157 5.29 2.16 -0.01
CA ARG A 157 4.38 2.20 -1.18
C ARG A 157 3.87 0.83 -1.60
N TYR A 158 4.72 -0.19 -1.57
CA TYR A 158 4.32 -1.54 -1.95
C TYR A 158 3.35 -2.15 -0.93
N ALA A 159 3.56 -1.89 0.36
CA ALA A 159 2.64 -2.32 1.40
C ALA A 159 1.27 -1.66 1.22
N ASP A 160 1.22 -0.37 0.89
CA ASP A 160 -0.03 0.37 0.65
C ASP A 160 -0.77 -0.13 -0.59
N CYS A 161 -0.06 -0.45 -1.68
CA CYS A 161 -0.66 -1.07 -2.87
C CYS A 161 -1.26 -2.45 -2.53
N ILE A 162 -0.53 -3.30 -1.81
CA ILE A 162 -1.03 -4.62 -1.37
C ILE A 162 -2.26 -4.44 -0.48
N PHE A 163 -2.23 -3.47 0.44
CA PHE A 163 -3.36 -3.17 1.31
C PHE A 163 -4.61 -2.73 0.54
N ASN A 164 -4.46 -1.87 -0.48
CA ASN A 164 -5.57 -1.46 -1.33
C ASN A 164 -6.21 -2.64 -2.08
N VAL A 165 -5.40 -3.59 -2.55
CA VAL A 165 -5.90 -4.81 -3.20
C VAL A 165 -6.66 -5.69 -2.21
N ILE A 166 -6.14 -5.88 -0.99
CA ILE A 166 -6.82 -6.63 0.07
C ILE A 166 -8.17 -5.99 0.40
N LEU A 167 -8.19 -4.65 0.54
CA LEU A 167 -9.41 -3.91 0.85
C LEU A 167 -10.46 -4.13 -0.25
N VAL A 168 -10.09 -3.97 -1.52
CA VAL A 168 -11.00 -4.20 -2.64
C VAL A 168 -11.46 -5.65 -2.74
N ALA A 169 -10.63 -6.63 -2.36
CA ALA A 169 -11.03 -8.02 -2.28
C ALA A 169 -12.10 -8.29 -1.22
N CYS A 170 -12.12 -7.52 -0.11
CA CYS A 170 -13.10 -7.67 0.97
C CYS A 170 -14.46 -6.99 0.67
N ILE A 171 -14.48 -5.90 -0.12
CA ILE A 171 -15.69 -5.10 -0.43
C ILE A 171 -16.88 -5.93 -0.95
N PRO A 172 -16.72 -6.83 -1.94
CA PRO A 172 -17.83 -7.64 -2.47
C PRO A 172 -18.55 -8.48 -1.43
N PHE A 173 -17.87 -8.90 -0.36
CA PHE A 173 -18.46 -9.70 0.72
C PHE A 173 -19.33 -8.87 1.67
N ILE A 174 -19.11 -7.55 1.72
CA ILE A 174 -19.77 -6.67 2.71
C ILE A 174 -20.83 -5.80 2.06
N ALA A 175 -20.52 -5.17 0.92
CA ALA A 175 -21.36 -4.16 0.31
C ALA A 175 -21.23 -4.19 -1.24
N PRO A 176 -21.86 -5.17 -1.92
CA PRO A 176 -21.75 -5.30 -3.37
C PRO A 176 -22.29 -4.07 -4.13
N ALA A 177 -23.19 -3.28 -3.52
CA ALA A 177 -23.78 -2.10 -4.14
C ALA A 177 -22.77 -1.02 -4.58
N TYR A 178 -21.61 -0.91 -3.90
CA TYR A 178 -20.61 0.13 -4.18
C TYR A 178 -19.39 -0.39 -4.94
N ILE A 179 -19.41 -1.65 -5.39
CA ILE A 179 -18.25 -2.34 -5.97
C ILE A 179 -17.65 -1.56 -7.15
N HIS A 180 -18.49 -1.11 -8.08
CA HIS A 180 -18.08 -0.41 -9.29
C HIS A 180 -17.42 0.94 -9.00
N LEU A 181 -17.95 1.71 -8.03
CA LEU A 181 -17.34 2.98 -7.61
C LEU A 181 -16.00 2.75 -6.93
N THR A 182 -15.90 1.72 -6.08
CA THR A 182 -14.64 1.39 -5.39
C THR A 182 -13.56 0.91 -6.37
N PHE A 183 -13.93 0.11 -7.38
CA PHE A 183 -13.00 -0.30 -8.44
C PHE A 183 -12.56 0.88 -9.31
N GLY A 184 -13.49 1.78 -9.67
CA GLY A 184 -13.14 3.00 -10.39
C GLY A 184 -12.13 3.85 -9.62
N ALA A 185 -12.35 4.05 -8.32
CA ALA A 185 -11.44 4.76 -7.43
C ALA A 185 -10.06 4.07 -7.32
N LEU A 186 -10.03 2.73 -7.24
CA LEU A 186 -8.80 1.95 -7.23
C LEU A 186 -7.99 2.13 -8.54
N ILE A 187 -8.66 2.07 -9.69
CA ILE A 187 -8.00 2.24 -10.99
C ILE A 187 -7.39 3.64 -11.08
N VAL A 188 -8.14 4.68 -10.71
CA VAL A 188 -7.65 6.07 -10.73
C VAL A 188 -6.44 6.25 -9.81
N SER A 189 -6.46 5.70 -8.59
CA SER A 189 -5.31 5.79 -7.69
C SER A 189 -4.09 5.04 -8.23
N HIS A 190 -4.26 3.87 -8.81
CA HIS A 190 -3.15 3.09 -9.38
C HIS A 190 -2.55 3.75 -10.62
N LEU A 191 -3.38 4.36 -11.47
CA LEU A 191 -2.91 5.17 -12.59
C LEU A 191 -2.08 6.36 -12.11
N TYR A 192 -2.53 7.05 -11.05
CA TYR A 192 -1.76 8.13 -10.43
C TYR A 192 -0.40 7.65 -9.92
N ILE A 193 -0.37 6.55 -9.16
CA ILE A 193 0.88 5.97 -8.62
C ILE A 193 1.83 5.56 -9.76
N TYR A 194 1.29 4.96 -10.82
CA TYR A 194 2.07 4.57 -12.00
C TYR A 194 2.70 5.78 -12.69
N CYS A 195 1.92 6.83 -12.95
CA CYS A 195 2.43 8.07 -13.53
C CYS A 195 3.51 8.71 -12.66
N PHE A 196 3.29 8.77 -11.34
CA PHE A 196 4.26 9.30 -10.39
C PHE A 196 5.58 8.50 -10.42
N ASP A 197 5.50 7.17 -10.43
CA ASP A 197 6.67 6.29 -10.49
C ASP A 197 7.49 6.50 -11.78
N GLN A 198 6.80 6.64 -12.92
CA GLN A 198 7.45 6.93 -14.21
C GLN A 198 8.19 8.29 -14.19
N THR A 199 7.59 9.33 -13.62
CA THR A 199 8.26 10.64 -13.51
C THR A 199 9.52 10.58 -12.64
N LYS A 200 9.49 9.79 -11.56
CA LYS A 200 10.64 9.61 -10.67
C LYS A 200 11.75 8.78 -11.32
N ALA A 201 11.39 7.70 -12.01
CA ALA A 201 12.33 6.87 -12.74
C ALA A 201 13.08 7.66 -13.82
N GLY A 202 12.36 8.47 -14.61
CA GLY A 202 12.95 9.35 -15.61
C GLY A 202 13.88 10.42 -15.02
N SER A 203 13.55 10.97 -13.85
CA SER A 203 14.41 11.94 -13.17
C SER A 203 15.69 11.33 -12.60
N SER A 204 15.66 10.07 -12.16
CA SER A 204 16.81 9.41 -11.52
C SER A 204 17.84 8.89 -12.53
N GLN A 205 17.40 8.55 -13.75
CA GLN A 205 18.25 8.03 -14.82
C GLN A 205 19.28 9.05 -15.37
N TYR A 206 19.09 10.34 -15.15
CA TYR A 206 19.99 11.37 -15.68
C TYR A 206 21.34 11.47 -14.94
N ASN A 207 21.54 10.76 -13.82
CA ASN A 207 22.72 10.98 -12.96
C ASN A 207 23.49 9.71 -12.53
N LYS A 208 23.16 8.51 -13.02
CA LYS A 208 23.95 7.30 -12.71
C LYS A 208 24.23 6.45 -13.95
N PRO A 209 25.50 6.07 -14.23
CA PRO A 209 25.81 5.11 -15.27
C PRO A 209 25.16 3.75 -14.95
N LEU A 210 24.46 3.22 -15.95
CA LEU A 210 23.71 1.96 -15.97
C LEU A 210 24.36 0.82 -15.15
N THR A 211 23.80 0.52 -13.99
CA THR A 211 23.89 -0.83 -13.40
C THR A 211 22.49 -1.42 -13.35
N HIS A 212 22.24 -2.25 -14.36
CA HIS A 212 21.03 -2.99 -14.69
C HIS A 212 20.89 -4.21 -13.77
N ASN A 213 19.98 -4.22 -12.79
CA ASN A 213 19.56 -5.48 -12.15
C ASN A 213 18.24 -5.43 -11.32
N SER A 214 17.30 -4.53 -11.65
CA SER A 214 16.08 -4.30 -10.84
C SER A 214 14.81 -4.94 -11.42
N ASP A 215 14.91 -5.85 -12.38
CA ASP A 215 13.75 -6.34 -13.15
C ASP A 215 12.89 -7.37 -12.38
N GLY A 216 13.42 -7.99 -11.33
CA GLY A 216 12.75 -9.09 -10.64
C GLY A 216 11.60 -8.69 -9.70
N THR A 217 11.61 -7.47 -9.15
CA THR A 217 10.66 -7.08 -8.08
C THR A 217 9.41 -6.38 -8.61
N ASN A 218 9.51 -5.69 -9.75
CA ASN A 218 8.37 -5.00 -10.37
C ASN A 218 7.37 -5.97 -11.02
N ASN A 219 7.81 -7.13 -11.50
CA ASN A 219 6.93 -8.13 -12.10
C ASN A 219 5.99 -8.82 -11.09
N SER A 220 6.40 -8.97 -9.83
CA SER A 220 5.59 -9.68 -8.83
C SER A 220 4.30 -8.93 -8.45
N CYS A 221 4.35 -7.59 -8.39
CA CYS A 221 3.15 -6.78 -8.14
C CYS A 221 2.22 -6.72 -9.36
N LEU A 222 2.79 -6.64 -10.57
CA LEU A 222 2.03 -6.66 -11.81
C LEU A 222 1.38 -8.02 -12.11
N LEU A 223 1.95 -9.13 -11.62
CA LEU A 223 1.38 -10.48 -11.79
C LEU A 223 0.23 -10.78 -10.81
N LEU A 224 0.18 -10.13 -9.65
CA LEU A 224 -0.95 -10.27 -8.71
C LEU A 224 -2.21 -9.58 -9.23
N PHE A 225 -2.06 -8.53 -10.04
CA PHE A 225 -3.18 -7.75 -10.60
C PHE A 225 -4.10 -8.57 -11.54
N PRO A 226 -3.59 -9.28 -12.58
CA PRO A 226 -4.43 -10.11 -13.43
C PRO A 226 -4.99 -11.34 -12.69
N LEU A 227 -4.30 -11.87 -11.67
CA LEU A 227 -4.82 -12.99 -10.89
C LEU A 227 -6.11 -12.61 -10.14
N PHE A 228 -6.16 -11.39 -9.58
CA PHE A 228 -7.36 -10.85 -8.95
C PHE A 228 -8.45 -10.48 -9.96
N CYS A 229 -8.07 -9.86 -11.10
CA CYS A 229 -9.03 -9.56 -12.18
C CYS A 229 -9.63 -10.80 -12.83
N LEU A 230 -8.98 -11.98 -12.74
CA LEU A 230 -9.49 -13.24 -13.26
C LEU A 230 -10.32 -14.03 -12.23
N LEU A 231 -10.05 -13.89 -10.93
CA LEU A 231 -10.82 -14.57 -9.86
C LEU A 231 -12.18 -13.90 -9.59
N PHE A 232 -12.30 -12.59 -9.83
CA PHE A 232 -13.49 -11.82 -9.47
C PHE A 232 -14.71 -11.91 -10.42
N PRO A 233 -14.55 -11.98 -11.77
CA PRO A 233 -15.68 -12.15 -12.68
C PRO A 233 -16.47 -13.42 -12.36
N SER A 234 -15.78 -14.47 -11.90
CA SER A 234 -16.39 -15.76 -11.50
C SER A 234 -17.34 -15.65 -10.31
N CYS A 235 -17.05 -14.82 -9.31
CA CYS A 235 -17.93 -14.65 -8.15
C CYS A 235 -19.09 -13.69 -8.41
N SER A 236 -18.87 -12.62 -9.19
CA SER A 236 -19.94 -11.69 -9.56
C SER A 236 -20.95 -12.30 -10.54
N LEU A 237 -20.52 -13.20 -11.44
CA LEU A 237 -21.47 -13.98 -12.26
C LEU A 237 -22.33 -14.92 -11.40
N LEU A 238 -21.78 -15.45 -10.31
CA LEU A 238 -22.49 -16.37 -9.42
C LEU A 238 -23.56 -15.65 -8.58
N VAL A 239 -23.29 -14.41 -8.15
CA VAL A 239 -24.25 -13.58 -7.40
C VAL A 239 -25.28 -12.93 -8.31
N GLY A 240 -24.90 -12.57 -9.55
CA GLY A 240 -25.80 -11.99 -10.56
C GLY A 240 -26.81 -12.98 -11.19
N LEU A 241 -26.65 -14.28 -10.95
CA LEU A 241 -27.63 -15.30 -11.38
C LEU A 241 -28.73 -15.57 -10.34
N ALA A 242 -28.72 -14.88 -9.20
CA ALA A 242 -29.88 -14.86 -8.31
C ALA A 242 -31.02 -14.09 -9.02
N PRO A 243 -32.18 -14.72 -9.30
CA PRO A 243 -33.21 -14.16 -10.16
C PRO A 243 -33.72 -12.81 -9.63
N GLU A 244 -33.55 -11.75 -10.44
CA GLU A 244 -33.98 -10.35 -10.25
C GLU A 244 -35.51 -10.18 -10.23
N GLY A 245 -36.19 -10.93 -9.38
CA GLY A 245 -37.63 -11.02 -9.40
C GLY A 245 -38.38 -10.17 -8.38
N SER A 246 -37.86 -9.06 -7.84
CA SER A 246 -38.69 -8.11 -7.04
C SER A 246 -37.98 -6.87 -6.45
N ALA A 247 -36.67 -6.86 -6.23
CA ALA A 247 -36.07 -5.84 -5.36
C ALA A 247 -35.74 -4.48 -6.04
N LEU A 248 -35.62 -4.42 -7.39
CA LEU A 248 -35.19 -3.20 -8.08
C LEU A 248 -36.27 -2.09 -8.18
N ARG A 249 -37.52 -2.36 -7.79
CA ARG A 249 -38.62 -1.37 -7.91
C ARG A 249 -38.59 -0.26 -6.85
N TRP A 250 -37.70 -0.35 -5.86
CA TRP A 250 -37.56 0.63 -4.76
C TRP A 250 -36.37 1.60 -4.89
N LEU A 251 -35.60 1.53 -5.98
CA LEU A 251 -34.39 2.35 -6.14
C LEU A 251 -34.59 3.68 -6.88
N VAL A 252 -35.84 4.04 -7.23
CA VAL A 252 -36.19 5.30 -7.96
C VAL A 252 -37.21 6.15 -7.18
N ARG A 253 -37.25 6.07 -5.84
CA ARG A 253 -37.93 7.06 -5.00
C ARG A 253 -37.04 7.48 -3.84
#